data_AF-A0A2T7C236-F1
#
_entry.id   AF-A0A2T7C236-F1
#
_cell.length_a   1.000
_cell.length_b   1.000
_cell.length_c   1.000
_cell.angle_alpha   90.00
_cell.angle_beta   90.00
_cell.angle_gamma   90.00
#
_symmetry.space_group_name_H-M   'P 1'
#
loop_
_entity.id
_entity.type
_entity.pdbx_description
1 polymer ?
#
loop_
_entity_poly.entity_id
_entity_poly.type
_entity_poly.pdbx_seq_one_letter_code
_entity_poly.pdbx_strand_id
1 'polypeptide(L)'
;MQPQPTGTTEQPAPSRTPLTSWRSPSRRSIELDDHGAAGRSRSASPSPPASQPFLDSTSSPPPLPPPRAAMPPAGSLTAEQLSFFDANGYLVLEPFSGEEDVRALRDRMAELIAGLDDGGADGTQHHRMEMDDYYFNSAENISFFYEDKAFGDDGCLKQPKELSIRLVGHALHEHDPVFKKFSFSENISSIFPSLRYKRPAIVQSRYIFKLPGVGSEAIPHQDNTYIHTEPPSCTGLWFALEDATVNNGCLWAIPGSHKNGLKIRMIKDENGTYFDRPTPSYDHKEFVPLEVKSGSLVVIHGNLVHKSAENLSPTSRHAFVLHLVDTEGCEWSKGNWIKRKTAPEAIYVSS
;
A
#
# COMPACT_ATOMS: atom_id res chain seq x y z
N MET A 1 59.15 9.16 -24.59
CA MET A 1 58.08 8.60 -23.74
C MET A 1 57.69 9.68 -22.73
N GLN A 2 56.57 10.37 -22.93
CA GLN A 2 55.96 11.24 -21.92
C GLN A 2 54.81 10.47 -21.27
N PRO A 3 54.63 10.54 -19.93
CA PRO A 3 53.50 9.88 -19.28
C PRO A 3 52.23 10.74 -19.42
N GLN A 4 51.11 10.09 -19.74
CA GLN A 4 49.79 10.71 -19.71
C GLN A 4 49.27 10.80 -18.27
N PRO A 5 48.56 11.87 -17.90
CA PRO A 5 47.88 11.96 -16.60
C PRO A 5 46.55 11.22 -16.64
N THR A 6 46.37 10.30 -15.69
CA THR A 6 45.10 9.60 -15.42
C THR A 6 44.14 10.55 -14.72
N GLY A 7 43.14 11.07 -15.45
CA GLY A 7 42.02 11.79 -14.87
C GLY A 7 40.97 10.81 -14.35
N THR A 8 40.91 10.62 -13.04
CA THR A 8 39.75 10.01 -12.37
C THR A 8 38.64 11.06 -12.27
N THR A 9 37.56 10.85 -13.01
CA THR A 9 36.34 11.65 -12.90
C THR A 9 35.54 11.14 -11.69
N GLU A 10 35.58 11.87 -10.57
CA GLU A 10 34.62 11.66 -9.49
C GLU A 10 33.23 12.08 -9.98
N GLN A 11 32.29 11.16 -10.02
CA GLN A 11 30.88 11.49 -10.18
C GLN A 11 30.36 12.10 -8.88
N PRO A 12 29.58 13.20 -8.92
CA PRO A 12 28.96 13.74 -7.72
C PRO A 12 27.96 12.74 -7.15
N ALA A 13 28.00 12.56 -5.82
CA ALA A 13 27.03 11.75 -5.11
C ALA A 13 25.59 12.27 -5.37
N PRO A 14 24.60 11.37 -5.54
CA PRO A 14 23.22 11.78 -5.78
C PRO A 14 22.71 12.66 -4.62
N SER A 15 22.01 13.73 -4.97
CA SER A 15 21.40 14.67 -4.02
C SER A 15 20.44 13.93 -3.08
N ARG A 16 20.78 13.90 -1.79
CA ARG A 16 19.93 13.34 -0.73
C ARG A 16 18.92 14.41 -0.31
N THR A 17 17.64 14.21 -0.61
CA THR A 17 16.57 15.08 -0.10
C THR A 17 15.96 14.42 1.15
N PRO A 18 16.00 15.07 2.33
CA PRO A 18 15.33 14.57 3.53
C PRO A 18 13.81 14.49 3.33
N LEU A 19 13.19 13.40 3.77
CA LEU A 19 11.73 13.27 3.78
C LEU A 19 11.17 13.73 5.13
N THR A 20 10.35 14.76 5.12
CA THR A 20 9.64 15.25 6.32
C THR A 20 8.15 14.86 6.34
N SER A 21 7.58 14.44 5.22
CA SER A 21 6.18 14.00 5.15
C SER A 21 5.87 13.15 3.91
N TRP A 22 4.85 12.30 4.00
CA TRP A 22 4.27 11.57 2.86
C TRP A 22 3.40 12.51 2.02
N ARG A 23 3.99 13.45 1.29
CA ARG A 23 3.22 14.34 0.39
C ARG A 23 3.27 13.87 -1.05
N SER A 24 2.10 13.70 -1.65
CA SER A 24 1.95 13.64 -3.10
C SER A 24 2.27 15.02 -3.69
N PRO A 25 3.04 15.14 -4.79
CA PRO A 25 3.20 16.41 -5.48
C PRO A 25 1.83 16.85 -6.03
N SER A 26 1.29 17.96 -5.51
CA SER A 26 0.05 18.54 -6.02
C SER A 26 0.15 18.84 -7.51
N ARG A 27 -0.81 18.38 -8.32
CA ARG A 27 -0.94 18.78 -9.73
C ARG A 27 -1.03 20.31 -9.80
N ARG A 28 -0.15 20.95 -10.56
CA ARG A 28 -0.35 22.35 -10.97
C ARG A 28 -1.58 22.40 -11.84
N SER A 29 -2.57 23.19 -11.42
CA SER A 29 -3.66 23.65 -12.25
C SER A 29 -3.09 24.37 -13.47
N ILE A 30 -3.50 23.93 -14.67
CA ILE A 30 -3.26 24.66 -15.91
C ILE A 30 -4.28 25.80 -15.92
N GLU A 31 -3.84 27.01 -15.61
CA GLU A 31 -4.57 28.23 -15.95
C GLU A 31 -4.58 28.38 -17.47
N LEU A 32 -5.76 28.51 -18.05
CA LEU A 32 -5.94 28.93 -19.43
C LEU A 32 -6.09 30.46 -19.43
N ASP A 33 -5.13 31.13 -20.06
CA ASP A 33 -5.11 32.58 -20.24
C ASP A 33 -6.31 33.06 -21.06
N ASP A 34 -6.94 34.09 -20.51
CA ASP A 34 -8.08 34.80 -21.06
C ASP A 34 -7.58 35.93 -22.00
N HIS A 35 -7.83 35.80 -23.30
CA HIS A 35 -7.62 36.88 -24.27
C HIS A 35 -8.93 37.23 -24.97
N GLY A 36 -9.48 38.37 -24.57
CA GLY A 36 -10.65 38.98 -25.20
C GLY A 36 -10.35 39.59 -26.57
N ALA A 37 -11.34 39.50 -27.46
CA ALA A 37 -11.52 40.45 -28.56
C ALA A 37 -13.01 40.55 -28.94
N ALA A 38 -13.45 41.78 -29.12
CA ALA A 38 -14.85 42.17 -29.29
C ALA A 38 -15.39 42.00 -30.73
N GLY A 39 -16.68 41.62 -30.80
CA GLY A 39 -17.68 42.26 -31.68
C GLY A 39 -17.78 41.83 -33.15
N ARG A 40 -18.89 41.15 -33.50
CA ARG A 40 -19.92 41.60 -34.48
C ARG A 40 -20.99 40.51 -34.72
N SER A 41 -22.24 40.96 -34.80
CA SER A 41 -23.44 40.18 -35.16
C SER A 41 -23.48 39.84 -36.66
N ARG A 42 -23.99 38.66 -37.03
CA ARG A 42 -25.17 38.46 -37.91
C ARG A 42 -25.38 36.99 -38.34
N SER A 43 -26.67 36.64 -38.41
CA SER A 43 -27.37 35.65 -39.24
C SER A 43 -27.04 34.15 -39.16
N ALA A 44 -28.08 33.40 -38.81
CA ALA A 44 -28.17 31.95 -38.86
C ALA A 44 -28.18 31.39 -40.31
N SER A 45 -27.52 30.25 -40.51
CA SER A 45 -27.61 29.37 -41.69
C SER A 45 -27.19 27.94 -41.26
N PRO A 46 -27.69 26.88 -41.94
CA PRO A 46 -27.97 25.59 -41.31
C PRO A 46 -26.74 24.69 -41.14
N SER A 47 -26.81 23.82 -40.13
CA SER A 47 -25.78 22.86 -39.72
C SER A 47 -25.45 21.83 -40.81
N PRO A 48 -24.16 21.45 -40.99
CA PRO A 48 -23.78 20.32 -41.83
C PRO A 48 -24.06 18.97 -41.12
N PRO A 49 -24.22 17.86 -41.85
CA PRO A 49 -24.55 16.57 -41.26
C PRO A 49 -23.39 16.03 -40.40
N ALA A 50 -23.75 15.34 -39.32
CA ALA A 50 -22.83 14.75 -38.36
C ALA A 50 -21.82 13.81 -39.03
N SER A 51 -20.54 14.15 -38.92
CA SER A 51 -19.43 13.23 -39.19
C SER A 51 -19.46 12.11 -38.15
N GLN A 52 -19.57 10.87 -38.62
CA GLN A 52 -19.43 9.68 -37.79
C GLN A 52 -18.05 9.67 -37.11
N PRO A 53 -17.94 9.32 -35.83
CA PRO A 53 -16.64 9.14 -35.20
C PRO A 53 -15.97 7.91 -35.83
N PHE A 54 -14.78 8.11 -36.38
CA PHE A 54 -13.84 7.04 -36.69
C PHE A 54 -13.64 6.21 -35.41
N LEU A 55 -14.03 4.94 -35.45
CA LEU A 55 -13.62 3.95 -34.46
C LEU A 55 -12.11 3.79 -34.58
N ASP A 56 -11.36 4.38 -33.66
CA ASP A 56 -9.95 4.08 -33.46
C ASP A 56 -9.83 2.64 -32.93
N SER A 57 -9.59 1.71 -33.85
CA SER A 57 -9.53 0.26 -33.57
C SER A 57 -8.18 -0.17 -32.98
N THR A 58 -7.51 0.68 -32.20
CA THR A 58 -6.19 0.39 -31.61
C THR A 58 -6.18 0.32 -30.08
N SER A 59 -7.33 0.44 -29.42
CA SER A 59 -7.39 0.15 -27.98
C SER A 59 -7.26 -1.36 -27.75
N SER A 60 -6.10 -1.80 -27.23
CA SER A 60 -5.97 -3.12 -26.61
C SER A 60 -7.15 -3.34 -25.67
N PRO A 61 -7.76 -4.55 -25.66
CA PRO A 61 -8.85 -4.84 -24.74
C PRO A 61 -8.41 -4.54 -23.31
N PRO A 62 -9.32 -4.04 -22.45
CA PRO A 62 -8.99 -3.81 -21.05
C PRO A 62 -8.43 -5.11 -20.46
N PRO A 63 -7.36 -5.02 -19.65
CA PRO A 63 -6.78 -6.21 -19.05
C PRO A 63 -7.86 -6.97 -18.27
N LEU A 64 -7.91 -8.28 -18.49
CA LEU A 64 -8.90 -9.14 -17.85
C LEU A 64 -8.78 -9.03 -16.32
N PRO A 65 -9.92 -9.08 -15.59
CA PRO A 65 -9.89 -9.11 -14.14
C PRO A 65 -9.08 -10.34 -13.68
N PRO A 66 -8.43 -10.24 -12.50
CA PRO A 66 -7.64 -11.35 -12.01
C PRO A 66 -8.50 -12.61 -11.81
N PRO A 67 -7.99 -13.79 -12.15
CA PRO A 67 -8.70 -15.04 -11.87
C PRO A 67 -8.93 -15.15 -10.36
N ARG A 68 -10.17 -15.50 -10.01
CA ARG A 68 -10.58 -15.76 -8.63
C ARG A 68 -10.36 -17.23 -8.35
N ALA A 69 -9.60 -17.54 -7.30
CA ALA A 69 -9.37 -18.92 -6.89
C ALA A 69 -9.84 -19.12 -5.44
N ALA A 70 -10.60 -20.18 -5.19
CA ALA A 70 -10.92 -20.60 -3.84
C ALA A 70 -9.67 -21.18 -3.17
N MET A 71 -9.55 -21.05 -1.85
CA MET A 71 -8.54 -21.80 -1.10
C MET A 71 -8.80 -23.31 -1.22
N PRO A 72 -7.78 -24.13 -1.54
CA PRO A 72 -7.93 -25.57 -1.43
C PRO A 72 -8.11 -25.97 0.04
N PRO A 73 -8.97 -26.97 0.34
CA PRO A 73 -9.08 -27.51 1.67
C PRO A 73 -7.79 -28.26 2.01
N ALA A 74 -7.15 -27.92 3.13
CA ALA A 74 -5.93 -28.53 3.68
C ALA A 74 -4.56 -28.06 3.12
N GLY A 75 -4.43 -26.77 2.81
CA GLY A 75 -3.13 -26.09 2.83
C GLY A 75 -2.28 -26.26 1.57
N SER A 76 -1.40 -25.27 1.35
CA SER A 76 -0.62 -25.03 0.14
C SER A 76 -1.43 -24.51 -1.07
N LEU A 77 -0.84 -23.57 -1.80
CA LEU A 77 -1.36 -23.07 -3.06
C LEU A 77 -1.32 -24.18 -4.13
N THR A 78 -2.37 -24.29 -4.93
CA THR A 78 -2.38 -25.16 -6.13
C THR A 78 -1.29 -24.76 -7.12
N ALA A 79 -0.92 -25.67 -8.02
CA ALA A 79 0.09 -25.39 -9.05
C ALA A 79 -0.33 -24.21 -9.95
N GLU A 80 -1.62 -24.10 -10.27
CA GLU A 80 -2.19 -23.01 -11.06
C GLU A 80 -2.13 -21.67 -10.31
N GLN A 81 -2.47 -21.66 -9.01
CA GLN A 81 -2.36 -20.47 -8.16
C GLN A 81 -0.92 -19.99 -8.02
N LEU A 82 0.01 -20.92 -7.78
CA LEU A 82 1.45 -20.61 -7.68
C LEU A 82 1.99 -20.10 -9.02
N SER A 83 1.64 -20.75 -10.13
CA SER A 83 2.04 -20.30 -11.47
C SER A 83 1.51 -18.90 -11.79
N PHE A 84 0.27 -18.61 -11.39
CA PHE A 84 -0.31 -17.27 -11.53
C PHE A 84 0.45 -16.23 -10.70
N PHE A 85 0.75 -16.54 -9.44
CA PHE A 85 1.53 -15.66 -8.56
C PHE A 85 2.93 -15.39 -9.13
N ASP A 86 3.64 -16.42 -9.58
CA ASP A 86 4.96 -16.30 -10.19
C ASP A 86 4.92 -15.45 -11.47
N ALA A 87 3.85 -15.61 -12.27
CA ALA A 87 3.66 -14.86 -13.51
C ALA A 87 3.37 -13.38 -13.25
N ASN A 88 2.48 -13.07 -12.29
CA ASN A 88 1.85 -11.75 -12.15
C ASN A 88 2.32 -10.96 -10.92
N GLY A 89 2.92 -11.61 -9.92
CA GLY A 89 3.40 -11.00 -8.68
C GLY A 89 2.30 -10.72 -7.66
N TYR A 90 1.07 -11.18 -7.92
CA TYR A 90 -0.02 -11.18 -6.96
C TYR A 90 -0.94 -12.38 -7.18
N LEU A 91 -1.78 -12.68 -6.19
CA LEU A 91 -2.80 -13.71 -6.26
C LEU A 91 -4.03 -13.29 -5.45
N VAL A 92 -5.23 -13.49 -6.00
CA VAL A 92 -6.50 -13.27 -5.29
C VAL A 92 -7.08 -14.60 -4.86
N LEU A 93 -7.34 -14.72 -3.56
CA LEU A 93 -7.96 -15.87 -2.91
C LEU A 93 -9.34 -15.45 -2.39
N GLU A 94 -10.41 -15.98 -2.99
CA GLU A 94 -11.78 -15.56 -2.73
C GLU A 94 -12.73 -16.77 -2.68
N PRO A 95 -13.37 -17.06 -1.52
CA PRO A 95 -13.11 -16.48 -0.20
C PRO A 95 -11.81 -17.01 0.43
N PHE A 96 -11.24 -16.27 1.39
CA PHE A 96 -10.12 -16.72 2.22
C PHE A 96 -10.51 -16.79 3.71
N SER A 97 -11.05 -15.71 4.25
CA SER A 97 -11.56 -15.61 5.62
C SER A 97 -13.07 -15.80 5.66
N GLY A 98 -13.57 -16.41 6.74
CA GLY A 98 -15.00 -16.49 7.00
C GLY A 98 -15.59 -15.17 7.50
N GLU A 99 -16.92 -15.05 7.46
CA GLU A 99 -17.62 -13.86 7.99
C GLU A 99 -17.36 -13.63 9.48
N GLU A 100 -17.12 -14.69 10.26
CA GLU A 100 -16.79 -14.60 11.68
C GLU A 100 -15.43 -13.93 11.92
N ASP A 101 -14.40 -14.30 11.15
CA ASP A 101 -13.07 -13.66 11.24
C ASP A 101 -13.14 -12.19 10.86
N VAL A 102 -13.85 -11.87 9.76
CA VAL A 102 -14.06 -10.49 9.32
C VAL A 102 -14.73 -9.67 10.41
N ARG A 103 -15.81 -10.21 10.99
CA ARG A 103 -16.55 -9.56 12.07
C ARG A 103 -15.68 -9.36 13.30
N ALA A 104 -14.96 -10.39 13.75
CA ALA A 104 -14.09 -10.31 14.92
C ALA A 104 -13.02 -9.22 14.78
N LEU A 105 -12.36 -9.13 13.62
CA LEU A 105 -11.34 -8.09 13.37
C LEU A 105 -11.95 -6.68 13.35
N ARG A 106 -13.14 -6.53 12.76
CA ARG A 106 -13.84 -5.23 12.68
C ARG A 106 -14.36 -4.78 14.03
N ASP A 107 -15.04 -5.65 14.76
CA ASP A 107 -15.59 -5.37 16.08
C ASP A 107 -14.45 -5.01 17.03
N ARG A 108 -13.35 -5.76 16.99
CA ARG A 108 -12.19 -5.45 17.82
C ARG A 108 -11.55 -4.11 17.47
N MET A 109 -11.46 -3.75 16.19
CA MET A 109 -10.97 -2.43 15.79
C MET A 109 -11.90 -1.31 16.28
N ALA A 110 -13.22 -1.51 16.23
CA ALA A 110 -14.18 -0.55 16.76
C ALA A 110 -14.01 -0.36 18.28
N GLU A 111 -13.79 -1.43 19.04
CA GLU A 111 -13.48 -1.36 20.47
C GLU A 111 -12.18 -0.59 20.75
N LEU A 112 -11.12 -0.85 19.98
CA LEU A 112 -9.84 -0.15 20.12
C LEU A 112 -9.99 1.36 19.89
N ILE A 113 -10.78 1.77 18.89
CA ILE A 113 -11.05 3.18 18.60
C ILE A 113 -11.92 3.80 19.70
N ALA A 114 -12.96 3.10 20.15
CA ALA A 114 -13.83 3.59 21.22
C ALA A 114 -13.06 3.78 22.54
N GLY A 115 -12.04 2.94 22.79
CA GLY A 115 -11.14 3.04 23.93
C GLY A 115 -10.04 4.10 23.80
N LEU A 116 -9.91 4.80 22.66
CA LEU A 116 -9.00 5.93 22.54
C LEU A 116 -9.44 7.05 23.45
N ASP A 117 -8.54 7.53 24.30
CA ASP A 117 -8.76 8.76 25.04
C ASP A 117 -8.81 9.93 24.04
N ASP A 118 -9.95 10.63 24.00
CA ASP A 118 -10.14 11.84 23.18
C ASP A 118 -9.21 12.98 23.58
N GLY A 119 -8.53 12.83 24.73
CA GLY A 119 -7.83 13.91 25.36
C GLY A 119 -8.84 14.84 25.99
N GLY A 120 -8.79 14.96 27.31
CA GLY A 120 -9.21 16.21 27.93
C GLY A 120 -8.42 17.39 27.35
N ALA A 121 -8.62 18.59 27.90
CA ALA A 121 -7.99 19.84 27.47
C ALA A 121 -6.44 19.84 27.35
N ASP A 122 -5.75 18.73 27.65
CA ASP A 122 -4.30 18.54 27.64
C ASP A 122 -3.76 17.60 26.53
N GLY A 123 -4.54 17.32 25.47
CA GLY A 123 -3.98 17.03 24.14
C GLY A 123 -3.32 15.67 23.92
N THR A 124 -4.13 14.64 23.67
CA THR A 124 -3.68 13.54 22.81
C THR A 124 -3.39 14.13 21.43
N GLN A 125 -2.11 14.16 21.03
CA GLN A 125 -1.74 14.65 19.70
C GLN A 125 -2.30 13.67 18.67
N HIS A 126 -3.26 14.10 17.86
CA HIS A 126 -3.69 13.33 16.71
C HIS A 126 -2.54 13.27 15.70
N HIS A 127 -1.81 12.16 15.69
CA HIS A 127 -0.61 12.01 14.88
C HIS A 127 -0.95 11.78 13.41
N ARG A 128 -0.41 12.65 12.55
CA ARG A 128 -0.35 12.42 11.09
C ARG A 128 0.71 11.36 10.77
N MET A 129 0.74 10.86 9.54
CA MET A 129 1.84 10.02 9.05
C MET A 129 3.07 10.88 8.74
N GLU A 130 3.66 11.51 9.74
CA GLU A 130 4.95 12.18 9.63
C GLU A 130 6.05 11.22 10.06
N MET A 131 7.24 11.29 9.44
CA MET A 131 8.35 10.37 9.76
C MET A 131 9.09 10.85 11.02
N ASP A 132 8.35 10.93 12.12
CA ASP A 132 8.81 11.39 13.43
C ASP A 132 9.01 10.21 14.41
N ASP A 133 9.31 10.53 15.67
CA ASP A 133 9.52 9.52 16.71
C ASP A 133 8.26 8.69 16.97
N TYR A 134 7.05 9.26 16.84
CA TYR A 134 5.81 8.51 16.99
C TYR A 134 5.69 7.44 15.90
N TYR A 135 5.97 7.79 14.64
CA TYR A 135 5.99 6.85 13.53
C TYR A 135 7.07 5.77 13.70
N PHE A 136 8.31 6.12 14.08
CA PHE A 136 9.35 5.10 14.25
C PHE A 136 9.09 4.18 15.45
N ASN A 137 8.61 4.73 16.56
CA ASN A 137 8.24 3.93 17.74
C ASN A 137 7.01 3.06 17.47
N SER A 138 6.15 3.40 16.49
CA SER A 138 5.00 2.57 16.13
C SER A 138 5.37 1.19 15.58
N ALA A 139 6.64 0.97 15.19
CA ALA A 139 7.15 -0.33 14.74
C ALA A 139 6.89 -1.46 15.75
N GLU A 140 6.84 -1.12 17.04
CA GLU A 140 6.61 -2.08 18.14
C GLU A 140 5.31 -1.79 18.91
N ASN A 141 4.43 -0.91 18.42
CA ASN A 141 3.22 -0.47 19.14
C ASN A 141 1.95 -0.59 18.30
N ILE A 142 0.80 -0.47 18.97
CA ILE A 142 -0.49 -0.16 18.34
C ILE A 142 -0.66 1.37 18.38
N SER A 143 -0.41 2.01 17.24
CA SER A 143 -0.41 3.45 17.03
C SER A 143 -1.46 3.82 15.99
N PHE A 144 -2.05 5.01 16.14
CA PHE A 144 -3.17 5.48 15.35
C PHE A 144 -2.71 6.67 14.52
N PHE A 145 -2.93 6.60 13.21
CA PHE A 145 -2.53 7.63 12.28
C PHE A 145 -3.75 8.22 11.59
N TYR A 146 -3.88 9.53 11.66
CA TYR A 146 -5.04 10.27 11.15
C TYR A 146 -4.84 10.68 9.68
N GLU A 147 -5.95 10.84 8.97
CA GLU A 147 -5.95 11.40 7.62
C GLU A 147 -5.54 12.86 7.66
N ASP A 148 -4.62 13.28 6.78
CA ASP A 148 -4.23 14.70 6.68
C ASP A 148 -5.44 15.60 6.38
N LYS A 149 -6.38 15.08 5.58
CA LYS A 149 -7.62 15.76 5.22
C LYS A 149 -8.64 15.81 6.36
N ALA A 150 -8.43 15.12 7.48
CA ALA A 150 -9.35 15.17 8.62
C ALA A 150 -9.20 16.45 9.45
N PHE A 151 -8.08 17.16 9.33
CA PHE A 151 -7.80 18.38 10.09
C PHE A 151 -8.32 19.64 9.39
N GLY A 152 -8.74 20.61 10.20
CA GLY A 152 -9.00 21.99 9.79
C GLY A 152 -7.74 22.85 9.83
N ASP A 153 -7.84 24.09 9.38
CA ASP A 153 -6.73 25.07 9.42
C ASP A 153 -6.31 25.42 10.86
N ASP A 154 -7.18 25.17 11.83
CA ASP A 154 -6.95 25.31 13.27
C ASP A 154 -6.21 24.11 13.90
N GLY A 155 -5.91 23.07 13.11
CA GLY A 155 -5.29 21.84 13.59
C GLY A 155 -6.23 20.90 14.36
N CYS A 156 -7.53 21.23 14.44
CA CYS A 156 -8.54 20.38 15.08
C CYS A 156 -9.17 19.42 14.06
N LEU A 157 -9.76 18.32 14.54
CA LEU A 157 -10.51 17.41 13.68
C LEU A 157 -11.80 18.07 13.20
N LYS A 158 -12.10 17.96 11.90
CA LYS A 158 -13.35 18.45 11.29
C LYS A 158 -14.52 17.50 11.51
N GLN A 159 -14.25 16.29 11.98
CA GLN A 159 -15.22 15.21 12.17
C GLN A 159 -14.77 14.30 13.32
N PRO A 160 -15.65 13.43 13.85
CA PRO A 160 -15.31 12.51 14.92
C PRO A 160 -14.04 11.68 14.63
N LYS A 161 -13.31 11.28 15.68
CA LYS A 161 -12.03 10.54 15.54
C LYS A 161 -12.19 9.24 14.77
N GLU A 162 -13.33 8.56 14.95
CA GLU A 162 -13.69 7.29 14.30
C GLU A 162 -13.75 7.47 12.78
N LEU A 163 -14.06 8.69 12.33
CA LEU A 163 -14.13 9.07 10.93
C LEU A 163 -12.84 9.72 10.43
N SER A 164 -11.81 9.83 11.26
CA SER A 164 -10.59 10.60 10.95
C SER A 164 -9.33 9.73 10.86
N ILE A 165 -9.39 8.45 11.24
CA ILE A 165 -8.24 7.55 11.28
C ILE A 165 -7.98 6.96 9.88
N ARG A 166 -6.76 7.15 9.38
CA ARG A 166 -6.28 6.56 8.13
C ARG A 166 -5.93 5.09 8.32
N LEU A 167 -5.12 4.80 9.33
CA LEU A 167 -4.67 3.45 9.66
C LEU A 167 -4.28 3.28 11.13
N VAL A 168 -4.29 2.03 11.58
CA VAL A 168 -3.69 1.60 12.86
C VAL A 168 -2.55 0.62 12.58
N GLY A 169 -1.40 0.81 13.21
CA GLY A 169 -0.20 -0.01 13.02
C GLY A 169 0.86 0.25 14.09
N HIS A 170 1.99 -0.45 14.12
CA HIS A 170 2.42 -1.46 13.17
C HIS A 170 2.51 -2.87 13.79
N ALA A 171 2.07 -3.05 15.04
CA ALA A 171 2.21 -4.30 15.80
C ALA A 171 0.88 -4.89 16.35
N LEU A 172 -0.26 -4.65 15.70
CA LEU A 172 -1.54 -5.31 16.02
C LEU A 172 -1.42 -6.85 16.10
N HIS A 173 -0.71 -7.46 15.15
CA HIS A 173 -0.46 -8.90 15.10
C HIS A 173 0.28 -9.46 16.33
N GLU A 174 0.93 -8.60 17.11
CA GLU A 174 1.71 -9.00 18.28
C GLU A 174 0.97 -8.71 19.58
N HIS A 175 0.36 -7.53 19.70
CA HIS A 175 -0.13 -7.01 20.97
C HIS A 175 -1.63 -7.17 21.18
N ASP A 176 -2.42 -7.31 20.10
CA ASP A 176 -3.86 -7.52 20.25
C ASP A 176 -4.21 -9.00 20.06
N PRO A 177 -4.87 -9.66 21.04
CA PRO A 177 -5.17 -11.09 20.98
C PRO A 177 -6.01 -11.53 19.76
N VAL A 178 -6.95 -10.71 19.29
CA VAL A 178 -7.81 -11.05 18.14
C VAL A 178 -6.99 -11.01 16.86
N PHE A 179 -6.23 -9.93 16.67
CA PHE A 179 -5.34 -9.79 15.51
C PHE A 179 -4.21 -10.82 15.54
N LYS A 180 -3.64 -11.13 16.71
CA LYS A 180 -2.63 -12.19 16.85
C LYS A 180 -3.19 -13.56 16.50
N LYS A 181 -4.35 -13.94 17.05
CA LYS A 181 -4.99 -15.22 16.72
C LYS A 181 -5.23 -15.38 15.22
N PHE A 182 -5.76 -14.34 14.57
CA PHE A 182 -5.97 -14.37 13.12
C PHE A 182 -4.65 -14.48 12.35
N SER A 183 -3.65 -13.66 12.71
CA SER A 183 -2.37 -13.55 12.01
C SER A 183 -1.51 -14.82 12.08
N PHE A 184 -1.65 -15.61 13.13
CA PHE A 184 -0.93 -16.88 13.34
C PHE A 184 -1.80 -18.12 13.05
N SER A 185 -2.91 -17.95 12.33
CA SER A 185 -3.80 -19.07 11.96
C SER A 185 -3.16 -20.03 10.95
N GLU A 186 -3.62 -21.28 10.95
CA GLU A 186 -3.20 -22.31 9.98
C GLU A 186 -3.48 -21.91 8.53
N ASN A 187 -4.56 -21.16 8.29
CA ASN A 187 -4.88 -20.65 6.96
C ASN A 187 -3.76 -19.76 6.42
N ILE A 188 -3.22 -18.86 7.25
CA ILE A 188 -2.11 -17.97 6.87
C ILE A 188 -0.81 -18.76 6.71
N SER A 189 -0.47 -19.60 7.69
CA SER A 189 0.80 -20.34 7.66
C SER A 189 0.87 -21.31 6.48
N SER A 190 -0.27 -21.88 6.06
CA SER A 190 -0.33 -22.83 4.94
C SER A 190 0.05 -22.27 3.56
N ILE A 191 0.08 -20.94 3.38
CA ILE A 191 0.45 -20.29 2.11
C ILE A 191 1.96 -20.39 1.85
N PHE A 192 2.74 -20.19 2.90
CA PHE A 192 4.18 -19.90 2.81
C PHE A 192 5.07 -21.09 2.41
N PRO A 193 4.72 -22.36 2.69
CA PRO A 193 5.45 -23.50 2.12
C PRO A 193 5.44 -23.50 0.59
N SER A 194 4.32 -23.15 -0.07
CA SER A 194 4.25 -23.02 -1.53
C SER A 194 5.12 -21.89 -2.05
N LEU A 195 5.29 -20.82 -1.27
CA LEU A 195 6.17 -19.70 -1.56
C LEU A 195 7.63 -19.97 -1.15
N ARG A 196 7.94 -21.19 -0.68
CA ARG A 196 9.27 -21.68 -0.30
C ARG A 196 9.89 -20.98 0.92
N TYR A 197 9.07 -20.38 1.77
CA TYR A 197 9.57 -19.81 3.01
C TYR A 197 9.90 -20.94 3.99
N LYS A 198 11.04 -20.81 4.66
CA LYS A 198 11.49 -21.76 5.67
C LYS A 198 11.12 -21.30 7.07
N ARG A 199 11.26 -20.00 7.34
CA ARG A 199 10.97 -19.38 8.64
C ARG A 199 10.27 -18.03 8.46
N PRO A 200 9.03 -18.03 7.94
CA PRO A 200 8.26 -16.80 7.74
C PRO A 200 7.95 -16.14 9.08
N ALA A 201 8.22 -14.83 9.17
CA ALA A 201 7.92 -14.02 10.35
C ALA A 201 7.16 -12.75 9.96
N ILE A 202 6.16 -12.38 10.75
CA ILE A 202 5.40 -11.15 10.53
C ILE A 202 6.21 -9.98 11.08
N VAL A 203 6.56 -9.04 10.21
CA VAL A 203 7.37 -7.86 10.56
C VAL A 203 6.54 -6.59 10.73
N GLN A 204 5.32 -6.59 10.19
CA GLN A 204 4.42 -5.46 10.26
C GLN A 204 2.97 -5.93 10.08
N SER A 205 2.05 -5.29 10.80
CA SER A 205 0.61 -5.35 10.53
C SER A 205 0.00 -3.95 10.45
N ARG A 206 -0.99 -3.74 9.57
CA ARG A 206 -1.74 -2.48 9.47
C ARG A 206 -3.23 -2.76 9.32
N TYR A 207 -4.06 -1.96 9.97
CA TYR A 207 -5.48 -1.84 9.67
C TYR A 207 -5.71 -0.56 8.89
N ILE A 208 -6.28 -0.63 7.69
CA ILE A 208 -6.49 0.50 6.79
C ILE A 208 -7.99 0.73 6.61
N PHE A 209 -8.47 1.93 6.91
CA PHE A 209 -9.91 2.22 6.92
C PHE A 209 -10.46 2.64 5.56
N LYS A 210 -9.70 3.46 4.82
CA LYS A 210 -10.18 4.18 3.60
C LYS A 210 -11.58 4.73 3.85
N LEU A 211 -11.69 5.72 4.72
CA LEU A 211 -12.98 6.25 5.14
C LEU A 211 -13.66 7.00 3.99
N PRO A 212 -15.01 7.10 3.99
CA PRO A 212 -15.77 7.79 2.96
C PRO A 212 -15.31 9.24 2.78
N GLY A 213 -15.08 9.66 1.53
CA GLY A 213 -14.73 11.04 1.15
C GLY A 213 -13.34 11.53 1.55
N VAL A 214 -12.73 10.99 2.61
CA VAL A 214 -11.41 11.41 3.13
C VAL A 214 -10.30 10.38 2.93
N GLY A 215 -10.62 9.14 2.57
CA GLY A 215 -9.67 8.03 2.47
C GLY A 215 -8.54 8.31 1.46
N SER A 216 -7.32 8.54 1.95
CA SER A 216 -6.20 9.00 1.13
C SER A 216 -5.68 7.97 0.14
N GLU A 217 -5.15 8.41 -0.99
CA GLU A 217 -4.43 7.58 -1.97
C GLU A 217 -3.21 6.89 -1.34
N ALA A 218 -2.94 5.66 -1.79
CA ALA A 218 -1.61 5.06 -1.67
C ALA A 218 -0.93 5.12 -3.04
N ILE A 219 0.12 5.93 -3.15
CA ILE A 219 0.88 6.12 -4.40
C ILE A 219 1.52 4.80 -4.88
N PRO A 220 1.85 4.65 -6.17
CA PRO A 220 2.59 3.50 -6.68
C PRO A 220 3.86 3.21 -5.89
N HIS A 221 4.00 1.98 -5.39
CA HIS A 221 5.17 1.54 -4.64
C HIS A 221 5.37 0.02 -4.73
N GLN A 222 6.52 -0.43 -4.21
CA GLN A 222 6.88 -1.83 -3.95
C GLN A 222 7.09 -1.96 -2.42
N ASP A 223 6.60 -3.02 -1.77
CA ASP A 223 6.77 -3.17 -0.31
C ASP A 223 8.24 -3.31 0.11
N ASN A 224 9.06 -3.97 -0.73
CA ASN A 224 10.51 -4.09 -0.54
C ASN A 224 11.22 -2.73 -0.56
N THR A 225 10.57 -1.64 -0.99
CA THR A 225 11.08 -0.27 -0.82
C THR A 225 11.23 0.06 0.66
N TYR A 226 10.32 -0.43 1.51
CA TYR A 226 10.24 -0.08 2.93
C TYR A 226 10.64 -1.25 3.86
N ILE A 227 10.43 -2.49 3.41
CA ILE A 227 10.61 -3.74 4.16
C ILE A 227 11.59 -4.62 3.38
N HIS A 228 12.88 -4.34 3.50
CA HIS A 228 13.89 -4.99 2.65
C HIS A 228 14.67 -6.09 3.39
N THR A 229 14.85 -7.23 2.71
CA THR A 229 15.82 -8.26 3.05
C THR A 229 16.77 -8.52 1.89
N GLU A 230 17.92 -9.14 2.15
CA GLU A 230 18.83 -9.64 1.12
C GLU A 230 18.98 -11.17 1.24
N PRO A 231 18.54 -11.97 0.24
CA PRO A 231 17.75 -11.57 -0.91
C PRO A 231 16.34 -11.05 -0.51
N PRO A 232 15.63 -10.32 -1.40
CA PRO A 232 14.30 -9.80 -1.09
C PRO A 232 13.26 -10.90 -0.85
N SER A 233 12.60 -10.85 0.30
CA SER A 233 11.65 -11.87 0.75
C SER A 233 10.35 -11.29 1.31
N CYS A 234 10.07 -9.99 1.15
CA CYS A 234 8.79 -9.45 1.62
C CYS A 234 7.61 -10.01 0.80
N THR A 235 6.58 -10.52 1.48
CA THR A 235 5.26 -10.81 0.92
C THR A 235 4.20 -10.11 1.76
N GLY A 236 3.36 -9.31 1.10
CA GLY A 236 2.20 -8.67 1.68
C GLY A 236 0.97 -9.58 1.59
N LEU A 237 0.20 -9.67 2.67
CA LEU A 237 -1.11 -10.29 2.71
C LEU A 237 -2.14 -9.20 3.01
N TRP A 238 -2.98 -8.86 2.04
CA TRP A 238 -4.00 -7.84 2.15
C TRP A 238 -5.39 -8.49 2.24
N PHE A 239 -6.02 -8.40 3.41
CA PHE A 239 -7.32 -9.02 3.71
C PHE A 239 -8.43 -7.98 3.58
N ALA A 240 -9.41 -8.25 2.71
CA ALA A 240 -10.61 -7.44 2.59
C ALA A 240 -11.54 -7.68 3.79
N LEU A 241 -11.78 -6.64 4.60
CA LEU A 241 -12.80 -6.68 5.65
C LEU A 241 -14.13 -6.10 5.18
N GLU A 242 -14.11 -5.43 4.03
CA GLU A 242 -15.25 -4.93 3.28
C GLU A 242 -15.02 -5.21 1.79
N ASP A 243 -16.10 -5.21 1.01
CA ASP A 243 -16.02 -5.22 -0.44
C ASP A 243 -15.11 -4.09 -0.91
N ALA A 244 -14.15 -4.42 -1.76
CA ALA A 244 -13.21 -3.47 -2.35
C ALA A 244 -13.50 -3.35 -3.84
N THR A 245 -13.94 -2.16 -4.25
CA THR A 245 -14.33 -1.83 -5.61
C THR A 245 -13.47 -0.69 -6.13
N VAL A 246 -13.51 -0.43 -7.44
CA VAL A 246 -12.85 0.76 -8.03
C VAL A 246 -13.32 2.05 -7.33
N ASN A 247 -14.61 2.15 -7.03
CA ASN A 247 -15.21 3.35 -6.44
C ASN A 247 -14.76 3.65 -5.00
N ASN A 248 -14.48 2.62 -4.18
CA ASN A 248 -14.11 2.79 -2.78
C ASN A 248 -12.60 2.57 -2.52
N GLY A 249 -11.79 2.55 -3.57
CA GLY A 249 -10.33 2.49 -3.46
C GLY A 249 -9.78 1.08 -3.26
N CYS A 250 -10.19 0.14 -4.11
CA CYS A 250 -9.52 -1.16 -4.26
C CYS A 250 -8.03 -1.00 -4.60
N LEU A 251 -7.28 -2.10 -4.47
CA LEU A 251 -5.90 -2.15 -4.94
C LEU A 251 -5.86 -2.12 -6.47
N TRP A 252 -4.76 -1.61 -6.99
CA TRP A 252 -4.39 -1.69 -8.40
C TRP A 252 -2.94 -2.18 -8.48
N ALA A 253 -2.62 -3.04 -9.44
CA ALA A 253 -1.27 -3.57 -9.61
C ALA A 253 -0.84 -3.54 -11.08
N ILE A 254 0.48 -3.53 -11.34
CA ILE A 254 1.04 -3.79 -12.66
C ILE A 254 1.46 -5.26 -12.71
N PRO A 255 0.71 -6.15 -13.39
CA PRO A 255 1.04 -7.57 -13.45
C PRO A 255 2.45 -7.82 -14.01
N GLY A 256 3.23 -8.66 -13.34
CA GLY A 256 4.58 -9.04 -13.77
C GLY A 256 5.68 -8.03 -13.41
N SER A 257 5.32 -6.85 -12.89
CA SER A 257 6.29 -5.80 -12.54
C SER A 257 7.30 -6.21 -11.46
N HIS A 258 6.98 -7.23 -10.65
CA HIS A 258 7.88 -7.78 -9.64
C HIS A 258 9.18 -8.37 -10.20
N LYS A 259 9.17 -8.76 -11.48
CA LYS A 259 10.33 -9.31 -12.19
C LYS A 259 11.34 -8.23 -12.60
N ASN A 260 10.96 -6.96 -12.52
CA ASN A 260 11.78 -5.82 -12.97
C ASN A 260 12.71 -5.29 -11.86
N GLY A 261 12.86 -6.03 -10.76
CA GLY A 261 13.66 -5.66 -9.60
C GLY A 261 13.09 -4.50 -8.79
N LEU A 262 13.73 -4.22 -7.65
CA LEU A 262 13.38 -3.12 -6.78
C LEU A 262 13.89 -1.79 -7.36
N LYS A 263 13.01 -0.80 -7.53
CA LYS A 263 13.37 0.49 -8.13
C LYS A 263 14.03 1.44 -7.15
N ILE A 264 13.55 1.48 -5.92
CA ILE A 264 13.90 2.50 -4.93
C ILE A 264 13.85 1.87 -3.54
N ARG A 265 14.68 2.36 -2.62
CA ARG A 265 14.64 2.00 -1.20
C ARG A 265 14.49 3.24 -0.34
N MET A 266 13.64 3.14 0.68
CA MET A 266 13.63 4.06 1.80
C MET A 266 14.69 3.57 2.81
N ILE A 267 15.66 4.43 3.10
CA ILE A 267 16.74 4.16 4.05
C ILE A 267 16.59 5.09 5.24
N LYS A 268 16.63 4.51 6.45
CA LYS A 268 16.78 5.23 7.71
C LYS A 268 18.15 4.90 8.31
N ASP A 269 19.00 5.92 8.43
CA ASP A 269 20.32 5.83 9.07
C ASP A 269 20.50 6.97 10.09
N GLU A 270 21.75 7.20 10.51
CA GLU A 270 22.14 8.28 11.42
C GLU A 270 21.92 9.70 10.84
N ASN A 271 21.80 9.82 9.52
CA ASN A 271 21.58 11.07 8.79
C ASN A 271 20.09 11.36 8.53
N GLY A 272 19.19 10.49 9.02
CA GLY A 272 17.73 10.64 8.88
C GLY A 272 17.12 9.62 7.93
N THR A 273 16.01 9.99 7.30
CA THR A 273 15.26 9.13 6.37
C THR A 273 15.25 9.73 4.97
N TYR A 274 15.65 8.94 3.98
CA TYR A 274 15.73 9.37 2.58
C TYR A 274 15.47 8.20 1.62
N PHE A 275 15.15 8.51 0.37
CA PHE A 275 15.15 7.52 -0.70
C PHE A 275 16.50 7.46 -1.40
N ASP A 276 17.00 6.26 -1.70
CA ASP A 276 18.32 6.07 -2.33
C ASP A 276 18.36 6.41 -3.83
N ARG A 277 17.18 6.53 -4.46
CA ARG A 277 16.98 6.88 -5.87
C ARG A 277 15.74 7.75 -6.04
N PRO A 278 15.56 8.43 -7.19
CA PRO A 278 14.33 9.14 -7.49
C PRO A 278 13.11 8.21 -7.55
N THR A 279 11.95 8.73 -7.15
CA THR A 279 10.68 8.00 -7.26
C THR A 279 10.38 7.69 -8.73
N PRO A 280 10.17 6.42 -9.09
CA PRO A 280 9.80 6.05 -10.46
C PRO A 280 8.39 6.55 -10.79
N SER A 281 8.17 6.89 -12.06
CA SER A 281 6.83 7.09 -12.62
C SER A 281 6.37 5.81 -13.32
N TYR A 282 5.06 5.61 -13.37
CA TYR A 282 4.41 4.47 -14.00
C TYR A 282 3.24 4.95 -14.84
N ASP A 283 2.99 4.31 -15.98
CA ASP A 283 1.81 4.65 -16.79
C ASP A 283 0.56 4.07 -16.13
N HIS A 284 -0.45 4.91 -15.91
CA HIS A 284 -1.71 4.48 -15.33
C HIS A 284 -2.40 3.38 -16.15
N LYS A 285 -2.15 3.30 -17.45
CA LYS A 285 -2.71 2.26 -18.34
C LYS A 285 -2.15 0.86 -18.06
N GLU A 286 -1.02 0.76 -17.37
CA GLU A 286 -0.39 -0.53 -17.01
C GLU A 286 -1.05 -1.16 -15.78
N PHE A 287 -1.81 -0.39 -15.01
CA PHE A 287 -2.45 -0.88 -13.79
C PHE A 287 -3.76 -1.59 -14.07
N VAL A 288 -3.96 -2.71 -13.39
CA VAL A 288 -5.22 -3.48 -13.38
C VAL A 288 -5.88 -3.35 -12.00
N PRO A 289 -7.20 -3.14 -11.91
CA PRO A 289 -7.90 -3.09 -10.63
C PRO A 289 -8.03 -4.50 -10.04
N LEU A 290 -7.89 -4.60 -8.71
CA LEU A 290 -8.08 -5.82 -7.94
C LEU A 290 -9.33 -5.66 -7.07
N GLU A 291 -10.50 -5.77 -7.70
CA GLU A 291 -11.78 -5.75 -6.99
C GLU A 291 -12.07 -7.11 -6.36
N VAL A 292 -12.41 -7.10 -5.07
CA VAL A 292 -12.62 -8.32 -4.28
C VAL A 292 -13.76 -8.15 -3.30
N LYS A 293 -14.35 -9.28 -2.88
CA LYS A 293 -15.38 -9.30 -1.83
C LYS A 293 -14.77 -9.29 -0.43
N SER A 294 -15.57 -8.90 0.57
CA SER A 294 -15.20 -9.10 1.97
C SER A 294 -14.86 -10.56 2.23
N GLY A 295 -13.81 -10.80 3.01
CA GLY A 295 -13.25 -12.13 3.26
C GLY A 295 -12.20 -12.58 2.24
N SER A 296 -11.95 -11.84 1.15
CA SER A 296 -10.89 -12.17 0.20
C SER A 296 -9.50 -11.80 0.70
N LEU A 297 -8.49 -12.54 0.25
CA LEU A 297 -7.07 -12.22 0.45
C LEU A 297 -6.41 -11.90 -0.90
N VAL A 298 -5.67 -10.80 -0.95
CA VAL A 298 -4.72 -10.51 -2.03
C VAL A 298 -3.31 -10.74 -1.50
N VAL A 299 -2.62 -11.74 -2.05
CA VAL A 299 -1.19 -12.02 -1.80
C VAL A 299 -0.38 -11.13 -2.75
N ILE A 300 0.61 -10.42 -2.23
CA ILE A 300 1.38 -9.40 -2.94
C ILE A 300 2.86 -9.71 -2.81
N HIS A 301 3.53 -9.95 -3.94
CA HIS A 301 4.99 -10.06 -3.97
C HIS A 301 5.63 -8.71 -3.61
N GLY A 302 6.66 -8.67 -2.77
CA GLY A 302 7.21 -7.41 -2.26
C GLY A 302 7.82 -6.47 -3.32
N ASN A 303 8.15 -6.99 -4.50
CA ASN A 303 8.55 -6.17 -5.67
C ASN A 303 7.38 -5.81 -6.61
N LEU A 304 6.14 -6.22 -6.36
CA LEU A 304 5.02 -5.83 -7.22
C LEU A 304 4.72 -4.35 -7.08
N VAL A 305 4.67 -3.63 -8.20
CA VAL A 305 4.21 -2.25 -8.22
C VAL A 305 2.70 -2.23 -8.03
N HIS A 306 2.24 -1.61 -6.95
CA HIS A 306 0.82 -1.51 -6.63
C HIS A 306 0.47 -0.15 -6.01
N LYS A 307 -0.82 0.21 -6.06
CA LYS A 307 -1.38 1.48 -5.56
C LYS A 307 -2.83 1.30 -5.10
N SER A 308 -3.42 2.34 -4.52
CA SER A 308 -4.88 2.43 -4.37
C SER A 308 -5.36 3.88 -4.48
N ALA A 309 -6.38 4.14 -5.29
CA ALA A 309 -6.96 5.46 -5.46
C ALA A 309 -7.64 5.98 -4.18
N GLU A 310 -7.87 7.28 -4.09
CA GLU A 310 -8.68 7.87 -3.01
C GLU A 310 -10.07 7.22 -2.94
N ASN A 311 -10.64 7.13 -1.72
CA ASN A 311 -12.02 6.69 -1.57
C ASN A 311 -12.96 7.90 -1.67
N LEU A 312 -13.63 8.02 -2.82
CA LEU A 312 -14.62 9.07 -3.09
C LEU A 312 -16.07 8.60 -2.92
N SER A 313 -16.25 7.36 -2.46
CA SER A 313 -17.56 6.74 -2.30
C SER A 313 -18.18 7.03 -0.91
N PRO A 314 -19.49 6.77 -0.71
CA PRO A 314 -20.14 6.91 0.59
C PRO A 314 -19.85 5.73 1.54
N THR A 315 -19.10 4.72 1.11
CA THR A 315 -18.80 3.50 1.87
C THR A 315 -17.33 3.42 2.21
N SER A 316 -16.97 2.94 3.39
CA SER A 316 -15.58 2.68 3.77
C SER A 316 -15.00 1.48 3.00
N ARG A 317 -13.69 1.25 3.13
CA ARG A 317 -13.01 0.05 2.63
C ARG A 317 -11.99 -0.43 3.64
N HIS A 318 -12.48 -1.12 4.66
CA HIS A 318 -11.63 -1.66 5.72
C HIS A 318 -10.79 -2.83 5.19
N ALA A 319 -9.51 -2.85 5.54
CA ALA A 319 -8.61 -3.94 5.24
C ALA A 319 -7.61 -4.17 6.35
N PHE A 320 -7.25 -5.42 6.59
CA PHE A 320 -6.12 -5.78 7.43
C PHE A 320 -4.95 -6.22 6.55
N VAL A 321 -3.73 -5.82 6.88
CA VAL A 321 -2.54 -6.09 6.07
C VAL A 321 -1.45 -6.66 6.95
N LEU A 322 -0.85 -7.76 6.54
CA LEU A 322 0.38 -8.31 7.13
C LEU A 322 1.50 -8.23 6.12
N HIS A 323 2.73 -7.97 6.58
CA HIS A 323 3.92 -8.20 5.78
C HIS A 323 4.79 -9.23 6.46
N LEU A 324 5.19 -10.24 5.70
CA LEU A 324 6.04 -11.32 6.15
C LEU A 324 7.34 -11.33 5.37
N VAL A 325 8.41 -11.71 6.06
CA VAL A 325 9.72 -11.98 5.46
C VAL A 325 10.18 -13.37 5.87
N ASP A 326 11.03 -13.99 5.06
CA ASP A 326 11.73 -15.19 5.51
C ASP A 326 12.88 -14.75 6.42
N THR A 327 13.04 -15.42 7.56
CA THR A 327 14.14 -15.14 8.49
C THR A 327 15.24 -16.19 8.41
N GLU A 328 15.09 -17.18 7.53
CA GLU A 328 16.07 -18.20 7.23
C GLU A 328 16.68 -17.94 5.84
N GLY A 329 17.98 -17.69 5.78
CA GLY A 329 18.69 -17.41 4.52
C GLY A 329 18.43 -16.03 3.91
N CYS A 330 17.73 -15.13 4.62
CA CYS A 330 17.50 -13.74 4.21
C CYS A 330 17.93 -12.79 5.34
N GLU A 331 18.74 -11.79 5.00
CA GLU A 331 19.26 -10.82 5.98
C GLU A 331 18.38 -9.57 6.04
N TRP A 332 17.91 -9.22 7.25
CA TRP A 332 17.14 -7.99 7.46
C TRP A 332 18.00 -6.74 7.27
N SER A 333 17.57 -5.81 6.40
CA SER A 333 18.40 -4.65 6.10
C SER A 333 18.51 -3.69 7.28
N LYS A 334 19.76 -3.34 7.62
CA LYS A 334 20.08 -2.26 8.58
C LYS A 334 19.57 -0.89 8.16
N GLY A 335 19.15 -0.70 6.90
CA GLY A 335 18.53 0.54 6.43
C GLY A 335 17.02 0.63 6.63
N ASN A 336 16.33 -0.46 7.00
CA ASN A 336 14.88 -0.43 7.19
C ASN A 336 14.50 0.49 8.35
N TRP A 337 13.38 1.21 8.22
CA TRP A 337 12.86 2.08 9.28
C TRP A 337 12.31 1.30 10.48
N ILE A 338 11.77 0.10 10.23
CA ILE A 338 11.31 -0.81 11.28
C ILE A 338 12.55 -1.34 12.00
N LYS A 339 12.77 -0.80 13.20
CA LYS A 339 13.78 -1.27 14.16
C LYS A 339 13.06 -1.94 15.30
N ARG A 340 13.41 -3.20 15.58
CA ARG A 340 12.82 -3.98 16.66
C ARG A 340 13.90 -4.35 17.67
N LYS A 341 13.55 -4.33 18.95
CA LYS A 341 14.38 -4.79 20.07
C LYS A 341 14.38 -6.32 20.13
N THR A 342 13.22 -6.91 19.85
CA THR A 342 13.03 -8.35 19.82
C THR A 342 12.83 -8.82 18.38
N ALA A 343 13.44 -9.95 18.02
CA ALA A 343 13.22 -10.57 16.73
C ALA A 343 11.73 -10.98 16.58
N PRO A 344 11.13 -10.82 15.39
CA PRO A 344 9.74 -11.21 15.17
C PRO A 344 9.55 -12.72 15.35
N GLU A 345 8.40 -13.10 15.90
CA GLU A 345 7.99 -14.49 16.05
C GLU A 345 7.71 -15.09 14.65
N ALA A 346 8.30 -16.26 14.38
CA ALA A 346 8.03 -16.98 13.14
C ALA A 346 6.68 -17.70 13.25
N ILE A 347 5.88 -17.68 12.19
CA ILE A 347 4.57 -18.35 12.16
C ILE A 347 4.71 -19.88 12.01
N TYR A 348 5.87 -20.35 11.52
CA TYR A 348 6.36 -21.73 11.65
C TYR A 348 7.87 -21.78 11.39
N VAL A 349 8.48 -22.94 11.64
CA VAL A 349 9.85 -23.27 11.22
C VAL A 349 9.81 -24.59 10.45
N SER A 350 10.26 -24.59 9.19
CA SER A 350 10.36 -25.83 8.40
C SER A 350 11.40 -26.75 9.05
N SER A 351 11.02 -28.01 9.28
CA SER A 351 11.88 -29.06 9.83
C SER A 351 13.02 -29.45 8.89
#